data_AF-M5RPP1-F1
#
_entry.id   AF-M5RPP1-F1
#
_cell.length_a   1.000
_cell.length_b   1.000
_cell.length_c   1.000
_cell.angle_alpha   90.00
_cell.angle_beta   90.00
_cell.angle_gamma   90.00
#
_symmetry.space_group_name_H-M   'P 1'
#
loop_
_entity.id
_entity.type
_entity.pdbx_description
1 polymer ?
#
loop_
_entity_poly.entity_id
_entity_poly.type
_entity_poly.pdbx_seq_one_letter_code
_entity_poly.pdbx_strand_id
1 'polypeptide(L)'
;MSDGVNNHRISVSGAALHQLLRASEHARQVDVDTWEFAVEISDLRSQGLAHSDLRRLIHEGLVEHAFETTRVDDPRREFSKPCSTLLSESSCFVLTDLGIQTARRIESGTIDYQRPTWDPQNRELSFNGKLIKRYRCPAQNQEAILSAFEEEEWALRIDDPLPPIAQQCPKRRLHDTIKSMNRHHVQCVIRFGGDGTGEGIVWDVV
;
A
#
# COMPACT_ATOMS: atom_id res chain seq x y z
N MET A 1 -22.16 -23.99 7.97
CA MET A 1 -21.55 -24.43 6.70
C MET A 1 -21.51 -23.18 5.84
N SER A 2 -20.60 -22.25 6.14
CA SER A 2 -19.21 -22.22 5.62
C SER A 2 -19.30 -22.00 4.11
N ASP A 3 -18.95 -20.86 3.52
CA ASP A 3 -17.78 -20.02 3.80
C ASP A 3 -18.05 -18.54 3.54
N GLY A 4 -17.79 -17.71 4.55
CA GLY A 4 -17.63 -16.27 4.37
C GLY A 4 -16.29 -16.02 3.71
N VAL A 5 -16.30 -15.77 2.41
CA VAL A 5 -15.12 -15.36 1.65
C VAL A 5 -14.65 -14.02 2.20
N ASN A 6 -13.56 -14.10 2.95
CA ASN A 6 -12.91 -13.01 3.63
C ASN A 6 -12.27 -12.08 2.59
N ASN A 7 -12.95 -10.99 2.28
CA ASN A 7 -12.57 -9.98 1.29
C ASN A 7 -11.27 -9.27 1.74
N HIS A 8 -10.12 -9.83 1.36
CA HIS A 8 -8.80 -9.28 1.65
C HIS A 8 -8.49 -8.10 0.73
N ARG A 9 -9.10 -6.96 1.06
CA ARG A 9 -8.68 -5.65 0.58
C ARG A 9 -7.31 -5.32 1.17
N ILE A 10 -6.25 -5.44 0.37
CA ILE A 10 -4.95 -4.84 0.71
C ILE A 10 -5.00 -3.37 0.28
N SER A 11 -5.71 -2.58 1.07
CA SER A 11 -5.53 -1.14 1.16
C SER A 11 -5.08 -0.90 2.60
N VAL A 12 -4.19 0.05 2.87
CA VAL A 12 -3.98 0.48 4.26
C VAL A 12 -5.35 0.84 4.79
N SER A 13 -5.87 0.06 5.74
CA SER A 13 -7.21 0.29 6.26
C SER A 13 -7.24 1.72 6.76
N GLY A 14 -8.05 2.59 6.13
CA GLY A 14 -8.15 4.00 6.54
C GLY A 14 -8.47 4.11 8.03
N ALA A 15 -9.11 3.09 8.61
CA ALA A 15 -9.35 2.94 10.04
C ALA A 15 -8.05 2.86 10.87
N ALA A 16 -7.05 2.08 10.43
CA ALA A 16 -5.81 1.90 11.19
C ALA A 16 -4.96 3.17 11.17
N LEU A 17 -4.91 3.85 10.03
CA LEU A 17 -4.24 5.15 9.95
C LEU A 17 -4.99 6.24 10.72
N HIS A 18 -6.33 6.19 10.72
CA HIS A 18 -7.17 7.05 11.56
C HIS A 18 -6.90 6.82 13.06
N GLN A 19 -6.74 5.57 13.49
CA GLN A 19 -6.40 5.26 14.89
C GLN A 19 -5.04 5.86 15.26
N LEU A 20 -4.02 5.66 14.42
CA LEU A 20 -2.69 6.24 14.63
C LEU A 20 -2.73 7.77 14.65
N LEU A 21 -3.55 8.41 13.80
CA LEU A 21 -3.72 9.86 13.80
C LEU A 21 -4.41 10.34 15.09
N ARG A 22 -5.49 9.69 15.52
CA ARG A 22 -6.16 10.00 16.79
C ARG A 22 -5.23 9.89 17.98
N ALA A 23 -4.41 8.83 18.03
CA ALA A 23 -3.41 8.66 19.10
C ALA A 23 -2.45 9.85 19.18
N SER A 24 -1.92 10.30 18.03
CA SER A 24 -1.07 11.49 17.97
C SER A 24 -1.81 12.76 18.41
N GLU A 25 -3.08 12.92 18.03
CA GLU A 25 -3.88 14.08 18.43
C GLU A 25 -4.21 14.09 19.91
N HIS A 26 -4.48 12.94 20.53
CA HIS A 26 -4.67 12.83 21.97
C HIS A 26 -3.40 13.20 22.74
N ALA A 27 -2.25 12.65 22.36
CA ALA A 27 -0.97 12.99 22.98
C ALA A 27 -0.69 14.51 22.95
N ARG A 28 -0.98 15.15 21.81
CA ARG A 28 -0.87 16.60 21.66
C ARG A 28 -1.90 17.39 22.49
N GLN A 29 -3.13 16.89 22.63
CA GLN A 29 -4.17 17.55 23.42
C GLN A 29 -3.86 17.57 24.92
N VAL A 30 -3.21 16.51 25.41
CA VAL A 30 -2.83 16.38 26.83
C VAL A 30 -1.38 16.78 27.11
N ASP A 31 -0.64 17.24 26.09
CA ASP A 31 0.76 17.70 26.15
C ASP A 31 1.72 16.67 26.77
N VAL A 32 1.67 15.44 26.25
CA VAL A 32 2.57 14.34 26.66
C VAL A 32 3.33 13.79 25.45
N ASP A 33 4.33 12.95 25.74
CA ASP A 33 5.05 12.23 24.70
C ASP A 33 4.10 11.33 23.89
N THR A 34 4.21 11.37 22.55
CA THR A 34 3.37 10.57 21.65
C THR A 34 3.43 9.08 21.94
N TRP A 35 4.54 8.58 22.48
CA TRP A 35 4.70 7.17 22.84
C TRP A 35 3.78 6.72 23.98
N GLU A 36 3.29 7.62 24.84
CA GLU A 36 2.25 7.29 25.83
C GLU A 36 0.97 6.76 25.16
N PHE A 37 0.69 7.23 23.95
CA PHE A 37 -0.46 6.80 23.14
C PHE A 37 -0.06 5.88 21.98
N ALA A 38 1.16 5.31 21.98
CA ALA A 38 1.60 4.39 20.92
C ALA A 38 0.61 3.22 20.76
N VAL A 39 0.28 2.89 19.52
CA VAL A 39 -0.72 1.87 19.18
C VAL A 39 -0.05 0.50 19.04
N GLU A 40 -0.61 -0.52 19.68
CA GLU A 40 -0.10 -1.88 19.64
C GLU A 40 -0.29 -2.55 18.27
N ILE A 41 0.61 -3.48 17.92
CA ILE A 41 0.51 -4.24 16.67
C ILE A 41 -0.77 -5.06 16.58
N SER A 42 -1.25 -5.56 17.72
CA SER A 42 -2.47 -6.36 17.86
C SER A 42 -3.70 -5.57 17.39
N ASP A 43 -3.81 -4.32 17.82
CA ASP A 43 -4.87 -3.40 17.43
C ASP A 43 -4.84 -3.10 15.92
N LEU A 44 -3.66 -2.78 15.37
CA LEU A 44 -3.51 -2.50 13.95
C LEU A 44 -3.84 -3.74 13.09
N ARG A 45 -3.44 -4.93 13.54
CA ARG A 45 -3.76 -6.20 12.88
C ARG A 45 -5.24 -6.53 12.95
N SER A 46 -5.91 -6.22 14.07
CA SER A 46 -7.36 -6.40 14.20
C SER A 46 -8.15 -5.56 13.17
N GLN A 47 -7.53 -4.50 12.65
CA GLN A 47 -8.07 -3.62 11.62
C GLN A 47 -7.60 -3.95 10.19
N GLY A 48 -6.90 -5.08 10.03
CA GLY A 48 -6.51 -5.61 8.72
C GLY A 48 -5.12 -5.20 8.23
N LEU A 49 -4.30 -4.48 9.01
CA LEU A 49 -2.91 -4.22 8.63
C LEU A 49 -2.06 -5.49 8.82
N ALA A 50 -1.54 -6.03 7.71
CA ALA A 50 -0.59 -7.12 7.76
C ALA A 50 0.81 -6.62 8.17
N HIS A 51 1.68 -7.54 8.56
CA HIS A 51 3.09 -7.22 8.85
C HIS A 51 3.81 -6.57 7.66
N SER A 52 3.43 -6.93 6.42
CA SER A 52 3.96 -6.29 5.21
C SER A 52 3.60 -4.81 5.15
N ASP A 53 2.38 -4.43 5.52
CA ASP A 53 1.92 -3.05 5.52
C ASP A 53 2.67 -2.23 6.57
N LEU A 54 2.81 -2.77 7.78
CA LEU A 54 3.54 -2.11 8.86
C LEU A 54 5.02 -1.91 8.51
N ARG A 55 5.68 -2.93 7.94
CA ARG A 55 7.06 -2.78 7.46
C ARG A 55 7.18 -1.73 6.36
N ARG A 56 6.21 -1.68 5.44
CA ARG A 56 6.18 -0.65 4.40
C ARG A 56 6.05 0.75 5.01
N LEU A 57 5.13 0.96 5.96
CA LEU A 57 4.96 2.24 6.65
C LEU A 57 6.24 2.69 7.38
N ILE A 58 6.99 1.75 7.99
CA ILE A 58 8.29 2.03 8.60
C ILE A 58 9.31 2.46 7.53
N HIS A 59 9.40 1.71 6.43
CA HIS A 59 10.35 2.00 5.35
C HIS A 59 10.07 3.34 4.64
N GLU A 60 8.80 3.72 4.53
CA GLU A 60 8.37 5.02 4.00
C GLU A 60 8.57 6.18 5.00
N GLY A 61 8.96 5.87 6.24
CA GLY A 61 9.14 6.86 7.30
C GLY A 61 7.83 7.49 7.78
N LEU A 62 6.70 6.82 7.58
CA LEU A 62 5.38 7.28 8.02
C LEU A 62 5.12 6.95 9.49
N VAL A 63 5.67 5.82 9.96
CA VAL A 63 5.58 5.41 11.37
C VAL A 63 6.98 5.14 11.93
N GLU A 64 7.14 5.43 13.22
CA GLU A 64 8.20 4.85 14.03
C GLU A 64 7.67 3.62 14.78
N HIS A 65 8.55 2.65 14.99
CA HIS A 65 8.26 1.39 15.69
C HIS A 65 9.24 1.20 16.85
N ALA A 66 8.72 0.73 17.99
CA ALA A 66 9.50 0.32 19.15
C ALA A 66 8.87 -0.91 19.82
N PHE A 67 9.64 -1.61 20.65
CA PHE A 67 9.09 -2.67 21.50
C PHE A 67 8.70 -2.07 22.84
N GLU A 68 7.44 -2.29 23.25
CA GLU A 68 7.00 -1.96 24.60
C GLU A 68 7.63 -2.92 25.60
N THR A 69 8.26 -2.34 26.61
CA THR A 69 8.98 -3.05 27.69
C THR A 69 8.43 -2.69 29.08
N THR A 70 7.29 -2.00 29.12
CA THR A 70 6.59 -1.57 30.34
C THR A 70 6.39 -2.74 31.32
N ARG A 71 6.79 -2.54 32.56
CA ARG A 71 6.54 -3.41 33.71
C ARG A 71 5.35 -2.92 34.54
N VAL A 72 4.86 -3.79 35.42
CA VAL A 72 3.70 -3.50 36.28
C VAL A 72 3.95 -2.33 37.23
N ASP A 73 5.20 -2.12 37.64
CA ASP A 73 5.64 -1.08 38.55
C ASP A 73 6.12 0.19 37.85
N ASP A 74 6.18 0.19 36.51
CA ASP A 74 6.61 1.37 35.77
C ASP A 74 5.52 2.45 35.83
N PRO A 75 5.88 3.71 36.17
CA PRO A 75 4.90 4.79 36.30
C PRO A 75 4.33 5.25 34.95
N ARG A 76 4.95 4.83 33.85
CA ARG A 76 4.67 5.21 32.46
C ARG A 76 5.05 4.07 31.53
N ARG A 77 4.59 4.16 30.28
CA ARG A 77 4.97 3.18 29.26
C ARG A 77 6.45 3.36 28.89
N GLU A 78 7.17 2.25 28.81
CA GLU A 78 8.59 2.23 28.42
C GLU A 78 8.77 1.52 27.08
N PHE A 79 9.71 2.02 26.28
CA PHE A 79 9.96 1.52 24.93
C PHE A 79 11.45 1.37 24.64
N SER A 80 11.79 0.31 23.92
CA SER A 80 13.13 0.06 23.40
C SER A 80 13.17 0.17 21.88
N LYS A 81 14.12 0.96 21.36
CA LYS A 81 14.31 1.09 19.92
C LYS A 81 14.74 -0.25 19.32
N PRO A 82 14.09 -0.72 18.23
CA PRO A 82 14.47 -1.97 17.60
C PRO A 82 15.84 -1.83 16.93
N CYS A 83 16.69 -2.85 17.02
CA CYS A 83 17.93 -2.92 16.23
C CYS A 83 17.68 -3.40 14.78
N SER A 84 16.44 -3.74 14.41
CA SER A 84 16.03 -4.26 13.10
C SER A 84 14.54 -4.00 12.83
N THR A 85 14.06 -4.23 11.60
CA THR A 85 12.63 -4.15 11.22
C THR A 85 11.80 -5.36 11.69
N LEU A 86 12.27 -6.07 12.72
CA LEU A 86 11.55 -7.19 13.32
C LEU A 86 10.27 -6.67 13.97
N LEU A 87 9.14 -7.29 13.61
CA LEU A 87 7.85 -7.06 14.24
C LEU A 87 7.55 -8.23 15.17
N SER A 88 7.06 -7.95 16.36
CA SER A 88 6.63 -8.94 17.34
C SER A 88 5.36 -8.45 18.04
N GLU A 89 4.73 -9.27 18.88
CA GLU A 89 3.51 -8.88 19.59
C GLU A 89 3.71 -7.69 20.55
N SER A 90 4.94 -7.39 20.98
CA SER A 90 5.24 -6.17 21.77
C SER A 90 5.52 -4.94 20.92
N SER A 91 5.37 -5.01 19.60
CA SER A 91 5.57 -3.88 18.70
C SER A 91 4.50 -2.82 18.89
N CYS A 92 4.92 -1.57 19.13
CA CYS A 92 4.07 -0.38 19.19
C CYS A 92 4.51 0.65 18.14
N PHE A 93 3.55 1.43 17.66
CA PHE A 93 3.75 2.37 16.56
C PHE A 93 3.24 3.77 16.89
N VAL A 94 3.97 4.77 16.42
CA VAL A 94 3.55 6.18 16.44
C VAL A 94 3.74 6.78 15.03
N LEU A 95 2.94 7.78 14.67
CA LEU A 95 3.18 8.52 13.42
C LEU A 95 4.38 9.45 13.58
N THR A 96 5.18 9.54 12.52
CA THR A 96 6.13 10.65 12.34
C THR A 96 5.39 11.91 11.88
N ASP A 97 6.07 13.05 11.82
CA ASP A 97 5.49 14.27 11.23
C ASP A 97 5.03 14.07 9.78
N LEU A 98 5.78 13.26 9.00
CA LEU A 98 5.40 12.89 7.64
C LEU A 98 4.15 12.00 7.65
N GLY A 99 4.08 11.05 8.59
CA GLY A 99 2.93 10.21 8.85
C GLY A 99 1.67 11.01 9.19
N ILE A 100 1.76 11.98 10.09
CA ILE A 100 0.63 12.84 10.49
C ILE A 100 0.11 13.64 9.30
N GLN A 101 0.99 14.29 8.55
CA GLN A 101 0.59 15.05 7.35
C GLN A 101 -0.08 14.15 6.32
N THR A 102 0.42 12.93 6.18
CA THR A 102 -0.10 11.93 5.25
C THR A 102 -1.48 11.43 5.68
N ALA A 103 -1.63 11.01 6.93
CA ALA A 103 -2.88 10.56 7.53
C ALA A 103 -3.98 11.61 7.43
N ARG A 104 -3.65 12.88 7.71
CA ARG A 104 -4.60 14.00 7.58
C ARG A 104 -5.10 14.17 6.15
N ARG A 105 -4.20 14.06 5.16
CA ARG A 105 -4.59 14.16 3.76
C ARG A 105 -5.45 12.98 3.32
N ILE A 106 -5.29 11.82 3.94
CA ILE A 106 -6.13 10.64 3.69
C ILE A 106 -7.52 10.82 4.31
N GLU A 107 -7.60 11.24 5.56
CA GLU A 107 -8.89 11.55 6.22
C GLU A 107 -9.67 12.67 5.53
N SER A 108 -8.97 13.69 5.04
CA SER A 108 -9.60 14.78 4.28
C SER A 108 -9.96 14.39 2.84
N GLY A 109 -9.76 13.13 2.44
CA GLY A 109 -10.02 12.63 1.08
C GLY A 109 -9.12 13.28 0.01
N THR A 110 -8.01 13.88 0.42
CA THR A 110 -7.08 14.63 -0.45
C THR A 110 -5.94 13.75 -0.99
N ILE A 111 -5.66 12.60 -0.37
CA ILE A 111 -4.86 11.50 -0.93
C ILE A 111 -5.55 10.18 -0.58
N ASP A 112 -5.84 9.34 -1.56
CA ASP A 112 -6.17 7.93 -1.31
C ASP A 112 -4.86 7.11 -1.33
N TYR A 113 -4.56 6.33 -0.29
CA TYR A 113 -3.33 5.50 -0.20
C TYR A 113 -3.71 4.03 -0.39
N GLN A 114 -3.15 3.24 -1.32
CA GLN A 114 -2.35 3.49 -2.51
C GLN A 114 -2.67 2.30 -3.43
N ARG A 115 -3.54 2.53 -4.40
CA ARG A 115 -3.56 1.74 -5.62
C ARG A 115 -3.62 2.69 -6.79
N PRO A 116 -3.00 2.36 -7.92
CA PRO A 116 -3.32 3.06 -9.14
C PRO A 116 -4.83 2.94 -9.42
N THR A 117 -5.34 3.79 -10.28
CA THR A 117 -6.74 3.76 -10.70
C THR A 117 -6.77 3.75 -12.20
N TRP A 118 -7.48 2.77 -12.76
CA TRP A 118 -7.75 2.68 -14.17
C TRP A 118 -9.18 3.13 -14.46
N ASP A 119 -9.32 4.22 -15.22
CA ASP A 119 -10.60 4.66 -15.78
C ASP A 119 -10.73 4.18 -17.23
N PRO A 120 -11.53 3.13 -17.52
CA PRO A 120 -11.69 2.62 -18.88
C PRO A 120 -12.52 3.56 -19.78
N GLN A 121 -13.36 4.43 -19.21
CA GLN A 121 -14.18 5.36 -20.00
C GLN A 121 -13.31 6.48 -20.58
N ASN A 122 -12.43 7.05 -19.76
CA ASN A 122 -11.50 8.10 -20.18
C ASN A 122 -10.15 7.55 -20.67
N ARG A 123 -9.89 6.26 -20.46
CA ARG A 123 -8.62 5.57 -20.74
C ARG A 123 -7.44 6.24 -20.04
N GLU A 124 -7.62 6.45 -18.74
CA GLU A 124 -6.65 7.13 -17.88
C GLU A 124 -6.17 6.22 -16.75
N LEU A 125 -4.85 6.08 -16.66
CA LEU A 125 -4.18 5.50 -15.52
C LEU A 125 -3.69 6.65 -14.63
N SER A 126 -4.12 6.65 -13.37
CA SER A 126 -3.72 7.63 -12.36
C SER A 126 -3.23 6.97 -11.08
N PHE A 127 -2.49 7.70 -10.26
CA PHE A 127 -2.03 7.26 -8.95
C PHE A 127 -2.01 8.45 -8.00
N ASN A 128 -2.65 8.32 -6.83
CA ASN A 128 -2.82 9.41 -5.86
C ASN A 128 -3.40 10.68 -6.51
N GLY A 129 -4.40 10.53 -7.37
CA GLY A 129 -5.05 11.63 -8.09
C GLY A 129 -4.20 12.28 -9.19
N LYS A 130 -2.98 11.79 -9.44
CA LYS A 130 -2.10 12.30 -10.50
C LYS A 130 -2.18 11.40 -11.73
N LEU A 131 -2.38 12.00 -12.90
CA LEU A 131 -2.39 11.27 -14.18
C LEU A 131 -1.00 10.71 -14.49
N ILE A 132 -0.88 9.38 -14.56
CA ILE A 132 0.33 8.70 -15.01
C ILE A 132 0.34 8.62 -16.53
N LYS A 133 -0.75 8.16 -17.14
CA LYS A 133 -0.80 7.92 -18.59
C LYS A 133 -2.23 7.95 -19.12
N ARG A 134 -2.40 8.60 -20.27
CA ARG A 134 -3.66 8.62 -21.03
C ARG A 134 -3.48 7.87 -22.36
N TYR A 135 -4.36 6.92 -22.64
CA TYR A 135 -4.33 6.14 -23.89
C TYR A 135 -5.26 6.77 -24.93
N ARG A 136 -4.67 7.50 -25.88
CA ARG A 136 -5.43 8.21 -26.93
C ARG A 136 -6.07 7.28 -27.96
N CYS A 137 -5.50 6.08 -28.14
CA CYS A 137 -5.98 5.05 -29.05
C CYS A 137 -6.18 3.74 -28.28
N PRO A 138 -7.08 2.84 -28.73
CA PRO A 138 -7.25 1.53 -28.11
C PRO A 138 -5.92 0.78 -28.04
N ALA A 139 -5.53 0.38 -26.84
CA ALA A 139 -4.30 -0.36 -26.58
C ALA A 139 -4.63 -1.70 -25.92
N GLN A 140 -5.29 -2.58 -26.68
CA GLN A 140 -5.98 -3.78 -26.19
C GLN A 140 -5.20 -4.56 -25.11
N ASN A 141 -3.91 -4.85 -25.32
CA ASN A 141 -3.10 -5.55 -24.31
C ASN A 141 -2.84 -4.71 -23.04
N GLN A 142 -2.53 -3.43 -23.19
CA GLN A 142 -2.28 -2.57 -22.03
C GLN A 142 -3.58 -2.34 -21.24
N GLU A 143 -4.70 -2.12 -21.93
CA GLU A 143 -6.02 -1.97 -21.30
C GLU A 143 -6.45 -3.26 -20.61
N ALA A 144 -6.22 -4.44 -21.20
CA ALA A 144 -6.52 -5.72 -20.56
C ALA A 144 -5.75 -5.93 -19.24
N ILE A 145 -4.46 -5.57 -19.20
CA ILE A 145 -3.68 -5.62 -17.96
C ILE A 145 -4.22 -4.64 -16.92
N LEU A 146 -4.53 -3.42 -17.32
CA LEU A 146 -5.04 -2.39 -16.40
C LEU A 146 -6.42 -2.74 -15.85
N SER A 147 -7.29 -3.27 -16.70
CA SER A 147 -8.59 -3.80 -16.28
C SER A 147 -8.44 -4.97 -15.32
N ALA A 148 -7.53 -5.92 -15.59
CA ALA A 148 -7.27 -7.04 -14.69
C ALA A 148 -6.73 -6.56 -13.33
N PHE A 149 -5.80 -5.60 -13.31
CA PHE A 149 -5.37 -4.99 -12.05
C PHE A 149 -6.53 -4.30 -11.32
N GLU A 150 -7.38 -3.54 -12.02
CA GLU A 150 -8.54 -2.88 -11.39
C GLU A 150 -9.54 -3.89 -10.82
N GLU A 151 -9.83 -4.99 -11.54
CA GLU A 151 -10.68 -6.09 -11.10
C GLU A 151 -10.12 -6.80 -9.86
N GLU A 152 -8.80 -7.00 -9.80
CA GLU A 152 -8.07 -7.58 -8.68
C GLU A 152 -7.68 -6.54 -7.61
N GLU A 153 -8.40 -5.41 -7.57
CA GLU A 153 -8.20 -4.33 -6.59
C GLU A 153 -6.74 -3.83 -6.48
N TRP A 154 -5.97 -3.95 -7.57
CA TRP A 154 -4.55 -3.64 -7.72
C TRP A 154 -3.62 -4.46 -6.83
N ALA A 155 -3.87 -5.78 -6.72
CA ALA A 155 -2.93 -6.72 -6.13
C ALA A 155 -1.48 -6.51 -6.66
N LEU A 156 -0.48 -6.73 -5.80
CA LEU A 156 0.95 -6.55 -6.15
C LEU A 156 1.40 -7.44 -7.32
N ARG A 157 0.70 -8.54 -7.55
CA ARG A 157 0.89 -9.48 -8.67
C ARG A 157 -0.48 -9.92 -9.20
N ILE A 158 -0.60 -10.00 -10.51
CA ILE A 158 -1.66 -10.73 -11.21
C ILE A 158 -1.04 -11.74 -12.18
N ASP A 159 -1.78 -12.78 -12.55
CA ASP A 159 -1.39 -13.67 -13.67
C ASP A 159 -1.56 -12.94 -15.02
N ASP A 160 -0.89 -13.42 -16.08
CA ASP A 160 -0.93 -12.81 -17.41
C ASP A 160 -2.36 -12.85 -17.99
N PRO A 161 -3.08 -11.70 -18.08
CA PRO A 161 -4.47 -11.66 -18.53
C PRO A 161 -4.56 -11.60 -20.06
N LEU A 162 -3.42 -11.52 -20.76
CA LEU A 162 -3.40 -11.28 -22.19
C LEU A 162 -3.76 -12.55 -22.97
N PRO A 163 -4.65 -12.46 -23.98
CA PRO A 163 -5.03 -13.62 -24.77
C PRO A 163 -3.83 -14.21 -25.52
N PRO A 164 -3.82 -15.54 -25.75
CA PRO A 164 -2.81 -16.16 -26.59
C PRO A 164 -2.95 -15.68 -28.04
N ILE A 165 -1.82 -15.38 -28.69
CA ILE A 165 -1.77 -14.98 -30.10
C ILE A 165 -1.03 -16.09 -30.87
N ALA A 166 -1.63 -16.55 -31.96
CA ALA A 166 -1.02 -17.57 -32.81
C ALA A 166 0.35 -17.10 -33.32
N GLN A 167 1.35 -17.98 -33.25
CA GLN A 167 2.74 -17.73 -33.68
C GLN A 167 3.52 -16.68 -32.86
N GLN A 168 3.02 -16.22 -31.72
CA GLN A 168 3.78 -15.38 -30.79
C GLN A 168 4.03 -16.10 -29.46
N CYS A 169 5.29 -16.10 -29.01
CA CYS A 169 5.65 -16.64 -27.69
C CYS A 169 5.00 -15.80 -26.57
N PRO A 170 4.25 -16.41 -25.62
CA PRO A 170 3.57 -15.69 -24.53
C PRO A 170 4.49 -14.78 -23.71
N LYS A 171 5.67 -15.29 -23.32
CA LYS A 171 6.66 -14.50 -22.55
C LYS A 171 7.12 -13.26 -23.29
N ARG A 172 7.28 -13.35 -24.62
CA ARG A 172 7.66 -12.20 -25.46
C ARG A 172 6.52 -11.20 -25.59
N ARG A 173 5.28 -11.68 -25.82
CA ARG A 173 4.07 -10.83 -25.85
C ARG A 173 3.94 -10.03 -24.55
N LEU A 174 4.08 -10.71 -23.42
CA LEU A 174 3.97 -10.11 -22.10
C LEU A 174 5.08 -9.08 -21.85
N HIS A 175 6.34 -9.46 -22.11
CA HIS A 175 7.49 -8.57 -21.95
C HIS A 175 7.36 -7.29 -22.80
N ASP A 176 7.00 -7.41 -24.07
CA ASP A 176 6.84 -6.27 -24.98
C ASP A 176 5.69 -5.34 -24.51
N THR A 177 4.63 -5.92 -23.94
CA THR A 177 3.51 -5.17 -23.37
C THR A 177 3.92 -4.41 -22.11
N ILE A 178 4.56 -5.07 -21.14
CA ILE A 178 5.08 -4.44 -19.91
C ILE A 178 6.05 -3.30 -20.27
N LYS A 179 6.96 -3.54 -21.21
CA LYS A 179 7.88 -2.51 -21.72
C LYS A 179 7.11 -1.32 -22.31
N SER A 180 5.97 -1.56 -22.96
CA SER A 180 5.11 -0.51 -23.50
C SER A 180 4.33 0.26 -22.44
N MET A 181 3.88 -0.43 -21.39
CA MET A 181 3.17 0.19 -20.27
C MET A 181 4.03 1.27 -19.63
N ASN A 182 5.28 0.96 -19.31
CA ASN A 182 6.25 1.88 -18.69
C ASN A 182 6.72 3.04 -19.60
N ARG A 183 6.39 3.03 -20.90
CA ARG A 183 6.74 4.14 -21.80
C ARG A 183 5.73 5.27 -21.70
N HIS A 184 6.22 6.49 -21.87
CA HIS A 184 5.41 7.71 -21.99
C HIS A 184 4.53 7.99 -20.76
N HIS A 185 5.00 7.62 -19.56
CA HIS A 185 4.42 8.14 -18.33
C HIS A 185 4.63 9.66 -18.30
N VAL A 186 3.57 10.39 -17.98
CA VAL A 186 3.64 11.83 -17.67
C VAL A 186 4.41 12.01 -16.36
N GLN A 187 4.21 11.11 -15.41
CA GLN A 187 4.94 11.02 -14.16
C GLN A 187 5.34 9.57 -13.87
N CYS A 188 6.64 9.33 -13.69
CA CYS A 188 7.17 8.01 -13.39
C CYS A 188 7.05 7.70 -11.88
N VAL A 189 5.82 7.61 -11.37
CA VAL A 189 5.54 7.29 -9.95
C VAL A 189 5.25 5.81 -9.70
N ILE A 190 4.92 5.06 -10.75
CA ILE A 190 4.81 3.60 -10.70
C ILE A 190 5.53 2.96 -11.88
N ARG A 191 5.90 1.69 -11.72
CA ARG A 191 6.46 0.84 -12.76
C ARG A 191 5.79 -0.52 -12.78
N PHE A 192 5.71 -1.12 -13.95
CA PHE A 192 5.27 -2.50 -14.17
C PHE A 192 6.48 -3.41 -14.43
N GLY A 193 6.43 -4.63 -13.92
CA GLY A 193 7.46 -5.65 -14.09
C GLY A 193 6.86 -7.02 -14.38
N GLY A 194 7.69 -7.95 -14.85
CA GLY A 194 7.31 -9.36 -14.84
C GLY A 194 7.63 -9.97 -13.47
N ASP A 195 6.90 -11.01 -13.08
CA ASP A 195 7.11 -11.72 -11.80
C ASP A 195 8.36 -12.63 -11.78
N GLY A 196 9.15 -12.65 -12.85
CA GLY A 196 10.33 -13.50 -13.03
C GLY A 196 10.07 -14.89 -13.61
N THR A 197 8.82 -15.37 -13.61
CA THR A 197 8.42 -16.65 -14.21
C THR A 197 8.03 -16.48 -15.68
N GLY A 198 7.50 -15.29 -16.01
CA GLY A 198 6.92 -14.99 -17.32
C GLY A 198 5.44 -15.37 -17.42
N GLU A 199 4.80 -15.65 -16.29
CA GLU A 199 3.39 -16.02 -16.17
C GLU A 199 2.56 -14.94 -15.46
N GLY A 200 3.20 -13.92 -14.88
CA GLY A 200 2.52 -12.86 -14.17
C GLY A 200 3.18 -11.49 -14.28
N ILE A 201 2.44 -10.48 -13.86
CA ILE A 201 2.83 -9.07 -13.89
C ILE A 201 2.79 -8.54 -12.47
N VAL A 202 3.79 -7.74 -12.11
CA VAL A 202 3.88 -7.03 -10.84
C VAL A 202 3.92 -5.53 -11.07
N TRP A 203 3.63 -4.74 -10.04
CA TRP A 203 3.83 -3.29 -10.07
C TRP A 203 4.46 -2.81 -8.77
N ASP A 204 5.23 -1.74 -8.86
CA ASP A 204 5.84 -1.07 -7.71
C ASP A 204 5.71 0.45 -7.84
N VAL A 205 5.76 1.15 -6.72
CA VAL A 205 6.01 2.59 -6.66
C VAL A 205 7.51 2.85 -6.95
N VAL A 206 7.81 3.92 -7.68
CA VAL A 206 9.18 4.33 -8.09
C VAL A 206 9.76 5.35 -7.14
#